data_AF-A0A1H6AKX8-F1
#
_entry.id   AF-A0A1H6AKX8-F1
#
_cell.length_a   1.000
_cell.length_b   1.000
_cell.length_c   1.000
_cell.angle_alpha   90.00
_cell.angle_beta   90.00
_cell.angle_gamma   90.00
#
_symmetry.space_group_name_H-M   'P 1'
#
loop_
_entity.id
_entity.type
_entity.pdbx_description
1 polymer ?
#
loop_
_entity_poly.entity_id
_entity_poly.type
_entity_poly.pdbx_seq_one_letter_code
_entity_poly.pdbx_strand_id
1 'polypeptide(L)'
;MFKGWWHVLPDEERQQWTSEPYKAVGPLHFGMSPAEVADAMSGVTEETERQQKAARAGEAWRVVEGTFQEFGLHLYYTDERLAGVVVDALCGPQVRADGMALVGRVPSVLEQWMLDRAETRPPETELVYLSAGVPASESLGVTINVQREGDRLLTRPIFYPAEACDDLFHWLPREAWAVH
;
A
#
# COMPACT_ATOMS: atom_id res chain seq x y z
N MET A 1 26.27 17.12 -4.24
CA MET A 1 25.36 17.20 -5.39
C MET A 1 23.95 17.16 -4.81
N PHE A 2 23.25 18.28 -4.77
CA PHE A 2 21.92 18.37 -4.14
C PHE A 2 20.93 17.60 -5.03
N LYS A 3 20.58 16.36 -4.64
CA LYS A 3 19.42 15.65 -5.20
C LYS A 3 18.19 16.47 -4.80
N GLY A 4 17.54 17.12 -5.76
CA GLY A 4 16.31 17.87 -5.51
C GLY A 4 15.29 16.96 -4.83
N TRP A 5 14.66 17.45 -3.77
CA TRP A 5 13.68 16.76 -2.92
C TRP A 5 12.37 16.34 -3.63
N TRP A 6 12.34 16.30 -4.96
CA TRP A 6 11.14 16.14 -5.78
C TRP A 6 11.32 15.17 -6.94
N HIS A 7 12.11 14.11 -6.78
CA HIS A 7 12.25 13.10 -7.81
C HIS A 7 11.53 11.81 -7.41
N VAL A 8 10.46 11.52 -8.15
CA VAL A 8 9.93 10.15 -8.29
C VAL A 8 11.10 9.25 -8.70
N LEU A 9 11.38 8.24 -7.90
CA LEU A 9 12.39 7.25 -8.23
C LEU A 9 11.99 6.53 -9.53
N PRO A 10 12.91 6.45 -10.52
CA PRO A 10 12.70 5.62 -11.69
C PRO A 10 12.45 4.17 -11.30
N ASP A 11 11.63 3.44 -12.06
CA ASP A 11 11.33 2.02 -11.80
C ASP A 11 12.59 1.17 -11.64
N GLU A 12 13.67 1.47 -12.38
CA GLU A 12 14.96 0.77 -12.33
C GLU A 12 15.71 0.95 -11.00
N GLU A 13 15.46 2.06 -10.30
CA GLU A 13 16.04 2.34 -8.99
C GLU A 13 15.18 1.80 -7.84
N ARG A 14 13.94 1.38 -8.12
CA ARG A 14 13.03 0.81 -7.12
C ARG A 14 13.30 -0.67 -6.91
N GLN A 15 13.21 -1.09 -5.66
CA GLN A 15 13.09 -2.51 -5.34
C GLN A 15 11.86 -3.11 -6.02
N GLN A 16 12.03 -4.27 -6.66
CA GLN A 16 10.95 -4.93 -7.41
C GLN A 16 10.26 -5.96 -6.54
N TRP A 17 8.99 -5.73 -6.22
CA TRP A 17 8.19 -6.59 -5.37
C TRP A 17 7.01 -7.19 -6.12
N THR A 18 6.55 -8.34 -5.66
CA THR A 18 5.30 -8.96 -6.09
C THR A 18 4.32 -8.96 -4.94
N SER A 19 3.03 -8.80 -5.24
CA SER A 19 1.96 -9.00 -4.26
C SER A 19 1.34 -10.39 -4.43
N GLU A 20 1.20 -11.11 -3.33
CA GLU A 20 0.30 -12.26 -3.21
C GLU A 20 -1.00 -11.78 -2.55
N PRO A 21 -2.15 -11.84 -3.26
CA PRO A 21 -3.40 -11.29 -2.76
C PRO A 21 -3.72 -11.75 -1.33
N TYR A 22 -4.00 -10.78 -0.47
CA TYR A 22 -4.36 -10.98 0.96
C TYR A 22 -3.30 -11.65 1.83
N LYS A 23 -2.12 -11.98 1.30
CA LYS A 23 -1.10 -12.75 2.02
C LYS A 23 0.17 -11.96 2.23
N ALA A 24 0.74 -11.43 1.15
CA ALA A 24 2.07 -10.85 1.19
C ALA A 24 2.28 -9.73 0.16
N VAL A 25 3.19 -8.82 0.49
CA VAL A 25 3.68 -7.75 -0.37
C VAL A 25 5.19 -7.69 -0.25
N GLY A 26 5.90 -8.19 -1.25
CA GLY A 26 7.34 -8.42 -1.17
C GLY A 26 7.68 -9.37 0.00
N PRO A 27 8.58 -9.00 0.93
CA PRO A 27 8.94 -9.83 2.08
C PRO A 27 7.88 -9.81 3.20
N LEU A 28 6.95 -8.84 3.18
CA LEU A 28 6.01 -8.60 4.26
C LEU A 28 4.79 -9.50 4.13
N HIS A 29 4.42 -10.19 5.21
CA HIS A 29 3.20 -11.00 5.28
C HIS A 29 2.22 -10.39 6.26
N PHE A 30 0.93 -10.37 5.91
CA PHE A 30 -0.09 -9.92 6.86
C PHE A 30 -0.13 -10.85 8.08
N GLY A 31 -0.36 -10.26 9.26
CA GLY A 31 -0.27 -10.97 10.54
C GLY A 31 1.14 -11.00 11.17
N MET A 32 2.18 -10.53 10.47
CA MET A 32 3.50 -10.35 11.09
C MET A 32 3.43 -9.34 12.24
N SER A 33 4.11 -9.66 13.34
CA SER A 33 4.40 -8.71 14.40
C SER A 33 5.44 -7.69 13.96
N PRO A 34 5.56 -6.54 14.64
CA PRO A 34 6.66 -5.59 14.42
C PRO A 34 8.07 -6.20 14.37
N ALA A 35 8.35 -7.19 15.23
CA ALA A 35 9.66 -7.84 15.26
C ALA A 35 9.90 -8.69 13.99
N GLU A 36 8.86 -9.40 13.53
CA GLU A 36 8.93 -10.19 12.29
C GLU A 36 9.05 -9.29 11.05
N VAL A 37 8.38 -8.12 11.05
CA VAL A 37 8.57 -7.12 10.00
C VAL A 37 9.99 -6.59 9.98
N ALA A 38 10.54 -6.21 11.15
CA ALA A 38 11.91 -5.71 11.24
C ALA A 38 12.93 -6.75 10.74
N ASP A 39 12.74 -8.02 11.09
CA ASP A 39 13.57 -9.13 10.61
C ASP A 39 13.47 -9.29 9.08
N ALA A 40 12.25 -9.32 8.54
CA ALA A 40 12.00 -9.43 7.10
C ALA A 40 12.60 -8.27 6.29
N MET A 41 12.58 -7.05 6.86
CA MET A 41 13.10 -5.85 6.21
C MET A 41 14.62 -5.69 6.34
N SER A 42 15.27 -6.36 7.30
CA SER A 42 16.72 -6.28 7.50
C SER A 42 17.55 -6.78 6.30
N GLY A 43 16.97 -7.67 5.47
CA GLY A 43 17.56 -8.13 4.23
C GLY A 43 17.31 -7.23 3.02
N VAL A 44 16.50 -6.17 3.18
CA VAL A 44 16.04 -5.28 2.09
C VAL A 44 16.55 -3.86 2.26
N THR A 45 16.57 -3.34 3.49
CA THR A 45 17.01 -1.98 3.81
C THR A 45 17.75 -1.96 5.15
N GLU A 46 18.71 -1.03 5.28
CA GLU A 46 19.37 -0.74 6.55
C GLU A 46 18.53 0.20 7.43
N GLU A 47 17.45 0.77 6.88
CA GLU A 47 16.54 1.64 7.62
C GLU A 47 15.81 0.89 8.74
N THR A 48 15.72 1.52 9.91
CA THR A 48 14.93 0.99 11.03
C THR A 48 13.52 1.57 11.01
N GLU A 49 12.51 0.72 11.18
CA GLU A 49 11.11 1.13 11.28
C GLU A 49 10.89 2.16 12.40
N ARG A 50 10.26 3.29 12.06
CA ARG A 50 9.82 4.28 13.03
C ARG A 50 8.36 4.06 13.37
N GLN A 51 8.11 3.74 14.63
CA GLN A 51 6.76 3.45 15.12
C GLN A 51 6.14 4.62 15.87
N GLN A 52 4.88 4.90 15.55
CA GLN A 52 4.05 5.87 16.24
C GLN A 52 2.72 5.21 16.63
N LYS A 53 2.30 5.42 17.87
CA LYS A 53 1.03 4.86 18.36
C LYS A 53 -0.08 5.85 18.02
N ALA A 54 -1.04 5.43 17.21
CA ALA A 54 -2.28 6.16 16.98
C ALA A 54 -3.40 5.52 17.81
N ALA A 55 -4.02 6.30 18.68
CA ALA A 55 -5.26 5.89 19.32
C ALA A 55 -6.41 6.41 18.46
N ARG A 56 -7.31 5.53 18.01
CA ARG A 56 -8.55 5.98 17.37
C ARG A 56 -9.49 6.47 18.48
N ALA A 57 -9.89 7.73 18.42
CA ALA A 57 -10.74 8.32 19.45
C ALA A 57 -12.10 7.57 19.50
N GLY A 58 -12.38 6.91 20.63
CA GLY A 58 -13.65 6.23 20.87
C GLY A 58 -13.68 4.72 20.65
N GLU A 59 -12.56 4.09 20.26
CA GLU A 59 -12.49 2.64 20.06
C GLU A 59 -11.41 1.96 20.93
N ALA A 60 -11.61 0.68 21.24
CA ALA A 60 -10.80 -0.08 22.21
C ALA A 60 -9.44 -0.57 21.69
N TRP A 61 -9.19 -0.46 20.38
CA TRP A 61 -8.04 -1.02 19.70
C TRP A 61 -7.04 0.08 19.34
N ARG A 62 -5.76 -0.25 19.50
CA ARG A 62 -4.65 0.68 19.25
C ARG A 62 -4.03 0.34 17.90
N VAL A 63 -4.17 1.25 16.94
CA VAL A 63 -3.43 1.14 15.69
C VAL A 63 -2.01 1.66 15.92
N VAL A 64 -1.02 0.88 15.50
CA VAL A 64 0.37 1.37 15.45
C VAL A 64 0.69 1.65 14.00
N GLU A 65 1.22 2.84 13.72
CA GLU A 65 1.78 3.18 12.42
C GLU A 65 3.29 2.92 12.47
N GLY A 66 3.79 2.13 11.53
CA GLY A 66 5.21 1.92 11.26
C GLY A 66 5.60 2.62 9.97
N THR A 67 6.78 3.23 9.92
CA THR A 67 7.27 3.89 8.70
C THR A 67 8.72 3.54 8.42
N PHE A 68 9.00 3.18 7.17
CA PHE A 68 10.33 3.20 6.57
C PHE A 68 10.32 4.40 5.62
N GLN A 69 10.72 5.55 6.14
CA GLN A 69 10.58 6.85 5.49
C GLN A 69 11.45 6.95 4.24
N GLU A 70 12.70 6.50 4.31
CA GLU A 70 13.62 6.54 3.16
C GLU A 70 13.24 5.47 2.12
N PHE A 71 12.77 4.31 2.58
CA PHE A 71 12.33 3.22 1.72
C PHE A 71 10.91 3.40 1.14
N GLY A 72 10.13 4.38 1.63
CA GLY A 72 8.80 4.70 1.10
C GLY A 72 7.71 3.69 1.47
N LEU A 73 7.72 3.19 2.71
CA LEU A 73 6.67 2.31 3.23
C LEU A 73 6.00 2.86 4.48
N HIS A 74 4.68 2.77 4.50
CA HIS A 74 3.85 2.98 5.66
C HIS A 74 3.13 1.68 6.01
N LEU A 75 3.22 1.28 7.26
CA LEU A 75 2.70 0.03 7.78
C LEU A 75 1.67 0.36 8.86
N TYR A 76 0.59 -0.40 8.88
CA TYR A 76 -0.44 -0.29 9.89
C TYR A 76 -0.59 -1.62 10.61
N TYR A 77 -0.56 -1.56 11.94
CA TYR A 77 -0.72 -2.73 12.80
C TYR A 77 -1.99 -2.60 13.62
N THR A 78 -2.78 -3.66 13.62
CA THR A 78 -3.97 -3.86 14.47
C THR A 78 -3.67 -4.99 15.42
N ASP A 79 -3.88 -4.79 16.72
CA ASP A 79 -3.57 -5.79 17.76
C ASP A 79 -2.14 -6.35 17.64
N GLU A 80 -1.18 -5.48 17.32
CA GLU A 80 0.24 -5.80 17.12
C GLU A 80 0.52 -6.74 15.93
N ARG A 81 -0.40 -6.78 14.96
CA ARG A 81 -0.31 -7.61 13.74
C ARG A 81 -0.42 -6.73 12.51
N LEU A 82 0.46 -6.95 11.52
CA LEU A 82 0.48 -6.19 10.28
C LEU A 82 -0.85 -6.37 9.55
N ALA A 83 -1.55 -5.27 9.36
CA ALA A 83 -2.92 -5.18 8.87
C ALA A 83 -3.04 -4.30 7.61
N GLY A 84 -2.01 -3.52 7.30
CA GLY A 84 -1.97 -2.72 6.08
C GLY A 84 -0.55 -2.39 5.67
N VAL A 85 -0.32 -2.42 4.36
CA VAL A 85 0.94 -1.97 3.74
C VAL A 85 0.58 -0.92 2.71
N VAL A 86 1.13 0.28 2.87
CA VAL A 86 0.95 1.37 1.91
C VAL A 86 2.30 1.77 1.36
N VAL A 87 2.35 1.84 0.03
CA VAL A 87 3.60 2.05 -0.70
C VAL A 87 3.61 3.46 -1.27
N ASP A 88 4.59 4.27 -0.87
CA ASP A 88 4.77 5.64 -1.32
C ASP A 88 4.98 5.70 -2.84
N ALA A 89 4.23 6.57 -3.52
CA ALA A 89 4.25 6.65 -4.98
C ALA A 89 5.58 7.19 -5.52
N LEU A 90 6.32 7.97 -4.73
CA LEU A 90 7.53 8.67 -5.15
C LEU A 90 8.79 7.82 -4.92
N CYS A 91 8.90 7.12 -3.79
CA CYS A 91 10.13 6.37 -3.46
C CYS A 91 9.92 4.90 -3.07
N GLY A 92 8.67 4.47 -2.87
CA GLY A 92 8.39 3.09 -2.45
C GLY A 92 8.83 2.03 -3.47
N PRO A 93 8.93 0.75 -3.05
CA PRO A 93 9.20 -0.36 -3.95
C PRO A 93 8.17 -0.43 -5.08
N GLN A 94 8.58 -0.88 -6.27
CA GLN A 94 7.65 -1.14 -7.36
C GLN A 94 6.95 -2.48 -7.13
N VAL A 95 5.69 -2.44 -6.68
CA VAL A 95 4.89 -3.65 -6.51
C VAL A 95 4.18 -4.01 -7.83
N ARG A 96 4.24 -5.29 -8.20
CA ARG A 96 3.58 -5.85 -9.38
C ARG A 96 2.49 -6.85 -9.01
N ALA A 97 1.36 -6.76 -9.71
CA ALA A 97 0.27 -7.74 -9.70
C ALA A 97 -0.09 -8.11 -11.14
N ASP A 98 -0.16 -9.40 -11.46
CA ASP A 98 -0.38 -9.90 -12.83
C ASP A 98 0.55 -9.24 -13.88
N GLY A 99 1.80 -8.96 -13.50
CA GLY A 99 2.79 -8.28 -14.35
C GLY A 99 2.64 -6.75 -14.44
N MET A 100 1.52 -6.17 -14.00
CA MET A 100 1.30 -4.73 -13.98
C MET A 100 1.96 -4.07 -12.77
N ALA A 101 2.76 -3.05 -13.01
CA ALA A 101 3.30 -2.18 -11.97
C ALA A 101 2.20 -1.29 -11.38
N LEU A 102 2.05 -1.28 -10.05
CA LEU A 102 0.96 -0.60 -9.33
C LEU A 102 1.36 0.73 -8.67
N VAL A 103 2.63 0.91 -8.35
CA VAL A 103 3.18 2.07 -7.64
C VAL A 103 3.65 3.14 -8.63
N GLY A 104 3.42 4.42 -8.34
CA GLY A 104 3.98 5.53 -9.12
C GLY A 104 3.41 5.67 -10.54
N ARG A 105 2.27 5.05 -10.85
CA ARG A 105 1.66 5.08 -12.18
C ARG A 105 0.68 6.24 -12.33
N VAL A 106 0.36 6.56 -13.58
CA VAL A 106 -0.74 7.47 -13.91
C VAL A 106 -2.07 6.77 -13.54
N PRO A 107 -2.93 7.39 -12.69
CA PRO A 107 -4.16 6.75 -12.22
C PRO A 107 -5.06 6.21 -13.34
N SER A 108 -5.27 6.98 -14.42
CA SER A 108 -6.12 6.57 -15.54
C SER A 108 -5.60 5.34 -16.29
N VAL A 109 -4.27 5.14 -16.32
CA VAL A 109 -3.66 3.95 -16.95
C VAL A 109 -3.92 2.72 -16.09
N LEU A 110 -3.82 2.86 -14.77
CA LEU A 110 -4.04 1.74 -13.86
C LEU A 110 -5.53 1.41 -13.75
N GLU A 111 -6.40 2.42 -13.73
CA GLU A 111 -7.85 2.26 -13.76
C GLU A 111 -8.31 1.53 -15.04
N GLN A 112 -7.83 1.92 -16.22
CA GLN A 112 -8.14 1.21 -17.45
C GLN A 112 -7.69 -0.25 -17.40
N TRP A 113 -6.49 -0.53 -16.89
CA TRP A 113 -6.03 -1.91 -16.73
C TRP A 113 -6.91 -2.71 -15.75
N MET A 114 -7.41 -2.10 -14.68
CA MET A 114 -8.35 -2.76 -13.76
C MET A 114 -9.69 -3.07 -14.44
N LEU A 115 -10.21 -2.15 -15.26
CA LEU A 115 -11.40 -2.36 -16.08
C LEU A 115 -11.20 -3.53 -17.04
N ASP A 116 -10.10 -3.54 -17.82
CA ASP A 116 -9.77 -4.62 -18.75
C ASP A 116 -9.62 -5.98 -18.04
N ARG A 117 -9.02 -5.98 -16.83
CA ARG A 117 -8.93 -7.18 -15.99
C ARG A 117 -10.29 -7.68 -15.51
N ALA A 118 -11.23 -6.80 -15.21
CA ALA A 118 -12.57 -7.14 -14.75
C ALA A 118 -13.42 -7.75 -15.86
N GLU A 119 -13.27 -7.27 -17.10
CA GLU A 119 -13.98 -7.82 -18.26
C GLU A 119 -13.64 -9.28 -18.58
N THR A 120 -12.44 -9.73 -18.20
CA THR A 120 -11.93 -11.07 -18.51
C THR A 120 -12.09 -12.08 -17.36
N ARG A 121 -12.76 -11.68 -16.27
CA ARG A 121 -12.92 -12.47 -15.04
C ARG A 121 -14.38 -12.63 -14.63
N PRO A 122 -14.69 -13.55 -13.69
CA PRO A 122 -16.05 -13.71 -13.18
C PRO A 122 -16.62 -12.35 -12.72
N PRO A 123 -17.86 -12.03 -13.12
CA PRO A 123 -18.53 -10.80 -12.67
C PRO A 123 -18.51 -10.68 -11.15
N GLU A 124 -18.51 -9.44 -10.65
CA GLU A 124 -18.69 -9.11 -9.22
C GLU A 124 -17.52 -9.46 -8.27
N THR A 125 -16.37 -9.90 -8.78
CA THR A 125 -15.21 -10.30 -7.93
C THR A 125 -13.96 -9.46 -8.15
N GLU A 126 -14.04 -8.42 -8.98
CA GLU A 126 -12.86 -7.75 -9.49
C GLU A 126 -12.76 -6.27 -9.14
N LEU A 127 -13.54 -5.39 -9.75
CA LEU A 127 -13.43 -3.94 -9.51
C LEU A 127 -14.56 -3.45 -8.60
N VAL A 128 -14.19 -2.89 -7.46
CA VAL A 128 -15.10 -2.18 -6.55
C VAL A 128 -14.64 -0.75 -6.34
N TYR A 129 -15.56 0.13 -6.03
CA TYR A 129 -15.25 1.52 -5.69
C TYR A 129 -15.60 1.76 -4.24
N LEU A 130 -14.59 2.10 -3.44
CA LEU A 130 -14.80 2.46 -2.03
C LEU A 130 -15.49 3.83 -1.92
N SER A 131 -16.01 4.13 -0.74
CA SER A 131 -16.53 5.44 -0.36
C SER A 131 -15.52 6.55 -0.73
N ALA A 132 -15.86 7.40 -1.69
CA ALA A 132 -15.01 8.42 -2.38
C ALA A 132 -14.50 8.06 -3.79
N GLY A 133 -14.93 6.94 -4.38
CA GLY A 133 -14.60 6.59 -5.77
C GLY A 133 -13.17 6.09 -5.93
N VAL A 134 -12.57 5.56 -4.85
CA VAL A 134 -11.23 4.97 -4.90
C VAL A 134 -11.36 3.54 -5.45
N PRO A 135 -10.74 3.21 -6.60
CA PRO A 135 -10.86 1.89 -7.18
C PRO A 135 -10.06 0.88 -6.36
N ALA A 136 -10.67 -0.27 -6.10
CA ALA A 136 -10.05 -1.40 -5.43
C ALA A 136 -10.28 -2.68 -6.23
N SER A 137 -9.33 -3.61 -6.11
CA SER A 137 -9.45 -4.95 -6.68
C SER A 137 -9.60 -5.98 -5.58
N GLU A 138 -10.76 -6.63 -5.53
CA GLU A 138 -11.01 -7.69 -4.56
C GLU A 138 -10.16 -8.93 -4.86
N SER A 139 -9.99 -9.35 -6.11
CA SER A 139 -9.14 -10.52 -6.35
C SER A 139 -7.65 -10.28 -6.03
N LEU A 140 -7.20 -9.02 -6.02
CA LEU A 140 -5.82 -8.65 -5.73
C LEU A 140 -5.59 -8.20 -4.28
N GLY A 141 -6.65 -7.91 -3.51
CA GLY A 141 -6.55 -7.39 -2.14
C GLY A 141 -5.83 -6.04 -2.08
N VAL A 142 -6.15 -5.13 -3.02
CA VAL A 142 -5.49 -3.83 -3.13
C VAL A 142 -6.48 -2.71 -3.44
N THR A 143 -6.30 -1.58 -2.77
CA THR A 143 -6.94 -0.30 -3.12
C THR A 143 -5.93 0.61 -3.77
N ILE A 144 -6.29 1.21 -4.91
CA ILE A 144 -5.44 2.16 -5.63
C ILE A 144 -5.77 3.58 -5.17
N ASN A 145 -5.09 4.02 -4.12
CA ASN A 145 -5.11 5.43 -3.73
C ASN A 145 -4.12 6.25 -4.58
N VAL A 146 -4.08 7.56 -4.36
CA VAL A 146 -3.20 8.49 -5.09
C VAL A 146 -2.38 9.38 -4.17
N GLN A 147 -1.25 9.83 -4.68
CA GLN A 147 -0.34 10.79 -4.07
C GLN A 147 0.04 11.83 -5.12
N ARG A 148 0.15 13.09 -4.70
CA ARG A 148 0.46 14.23 -5.51
C ARG A 148 1.97 14.46 -5.56
N GLU A 149 2.47 14.66 -6.77
CA GLU A 149 3.81 15.17 -7.04
C GLU A 149 3.64 16.46 -7.86
N GLY A 150 3.73 17.61 -7.19
CA GLY A 150 3.43 18.90 -7.80
C GLY A 150 2.01 18.93 -8.41
N ASP A 151 1.95 18.98 -9.72
CA ASP A 151 0.76 19.05 -10.56
C ASP A 151 0.31 17.68 -11.11
N ARG A 152 0.98 16.60 -10.72
CA ARG A 152 0.68 15.22 -11.14
C ARG A 152 0.09 14.41 -9.98
N LEU A 153 -0.76 13.45 -10.31
CA LEU A 153 -1.20 12.40 -9.39
C LEU A 153 -0.57 11.08 -9.82
N LEU A 154 -0.07 10.33 -8.83
CA LEU A 154 0.58 9.05 -9.00
C LEU A 154 -0.07 8.02 -8.07
N THR A 155 -0.10 6.77 -8.50
CA THR A 155 -0.76 5.69 -7.74
C THR A 155 0.07 5.30 -6.51
N ARG A 156 -0.63 5.20 -5.37
CA ARG A 156 -0.12 4.84 -4.04
C ARG A 156 -0.96 3.67 -3.52
N PRO A 157 -0.62 2.41 -3.88
CA PRO A 157 -1.45 1.26 -3.55
C PRO A 157 -1.44 0.96 -2.04
N ILE A 158 -2.58 0.52 -1.55
CA ILE A 158 -2.83 0.08 -0.17
C ILE A 158 -3.21 -1.40 -0.24
N PHE A 159 -2.40 -2.26 0.38
CA PHE A 159 -2.65 -3.70 0.47
C PHE A 159 -3.10 -4.07 1.88
N TYR A 160 -3.96 -5.07 1.98
CA TYR A 160 -4.60 -5.48 3.24
C TYR A 160 -4.94 -6.98 3.22
N PRO A 161 -5.14 -7.60 4.40
CA PRO A 161 -5.55 -9.00 4.51
C PRO A 161 -7.05 -9.16 4.20
N ALA A 162 -7.49 -10.39 3.94
CA ALA A 162 -8.86 -10.68 3.49
C ALA A 162 -9.92 -10.25 4.52
N GLU A 163 -9.59 -10.39 5.80
CA GLU A 163 -10.43 -10.01 6.93
C GLU A 163 -10.74 -8.50 6.98
N ALA A 164 -9.92 -7.69 6.32
CA ALA A 164 -10.11 -6.25 6.25
C ALA A 164 -10.99 -5.81 5.06
N CYS A 165 -11.21 -6.67 4.05
CA CYS A 165 -11.80 -6.30 2.76
C CYS A 165 -13.19 -5.64 2.91
N ASP A 166 -14.03 -6.21 3.77
CA ASP A 166 -15.40 -5.72 3.98
C ASP A 166 -15.47 -4.46 4.86
N ASP A 167 -14.38 -4.10 5.55
CA ASP A 167 -14.41 -3.05 6.56
C ASP A 167 -13.12 -2.20 6.67
N LEU A 168 -12.53 -1.89 5.52
CA LEU A 168 -11.23 -1.22 5.43
C LEU A 168 -11.11 0.09 6.21
N PHE A 169 -12.19 0.86 6.31
CA PHE A 169 -12.18 2.13 7.04
C PHE A 169 -12.11 1.95 8.55
N HIS A 170 -12.57 0.82 9.09
CA HIS A 170 -12.27 0.48 10.47
C HIS A 170 -10.82 0.02 10.56
N TRP A 171 -10.37 -0.91 9.71
CA TRP A 171 -9.02 -1.50 9.77
C TRP A 171 -7.86 -0.52 9.61
N LEU A 172 -8.02 0.51 8.79
CA LEU A 172 -6.97 1.49 8.52
C LEU A 172 -7.41 2.89 8.95
N PRO A 173 -6.50 3.68 9.56
CA PRO A 173 -6.81 5.03 10.01
C PRO A 173 -6.98 5.96 8.81
N ARG A 174 -7.57 7.15 9.03
CA ARG A 174 -7.89 8.11 7.96
C ARG A 174 -6.65 8.51 7.14
N GLU A 175 -5.50 8.56 7.78
CA GLU A 175 -4.20 8.94 7.23
C GLU A 175 -3.73 7.99 6.13
N ALA A 176 -4.12 6.71 6.20
CA ALA A 176 -3.85 5.74 5.14
C ALA A 176 -4.53 6.13 3.82
N TRP A 177 -5.70 6.77 3.93
CA TRP A 177 -6.58 7.16 2.82
C TRP A 177 -6.36 8.60 2.35
N ALA A 178 -5.61 9.41 3.09
CA ALA A 178 -5.36 10.79 2.71
C ALA A 178 -4.60 10.85 1.37
N VAL A 179 -4.98 11.82 0.53
CA VAL A 179 -4.17 12.21 -0.62
C VAL A 179 -3.04 13.07 -0.09
N HIS A 180 -1.82 12.57 -0.21
CA HIS A 180 -0.59 13.26 0.20
C HIS A 180 -0.02 14.07 -0.95
#